data_AF-A0A3N9X8M8-F1
#
_entry.id   AF-A0A3N9X8M8-F1
#
_cell.length_a   1.000
_cell.length_b   1.000
_cell.length_c   1.000
_cell.angle_alpha   90.00
_cell.angle_beta   90.00
_cell.angle_gamma   90.00
#
_symmetry.space_group_name_H-M   'P 1'
#
loop_
_entity.id
_entity.type
_entity.pdbx_description
1 polymer ?
#
loop_
_entity_poly.entity_id
_entity_poly.type
_entity_poly.pdbx_seq_one_letter_code
_entity_poly.pdbx_strand_id
1 'polypeptide(L)'
;MRSARPVGLLLSAAAVVLWAYGMTRWQPLTEPLGPWSENLPGNNAYWARDLRFIAIMAVPLGLVLAGRGQLRWSHPAVALGGCWVAADVAIDRADPSGIEATVLLAVAGCGVLGVLATVLLWRERGRPLATDRKRLTGTACLAGVLMLVAVGIESPTDREPELNQGALATAALLVAVAVGAALAAAPARTRARVGLALGLTVVALLGVGLVRAAAPGTRLLPEAALGAVLLTGVTLLAWDWPGGRPIWWHHALAALIALVGPLVFLVAIAVPIMLLLPIGATFTALAGNSPINAADSDVLLSLFGLLSGLAMSLLLARPRVEDRRQLR
;
A
#
# COMPACT_ATOMS: atom_id res chain seq x y z
N MET A 1 -7.74 10.48 18.34
CA MET A 1 -6.71 11.35 17.71
C MET A 1 -7.35 12.36 16.77
N ARG A 2 -7.22 13.67 17.03
CA ARG A 2 -7.79 14.72 16.15
C ARG A 2 -7.12 14.77 14.77
N SER A 3 -5.83 14.41 14.66
CA SER A 3 -5.05 14.47 13.42
C SER A 3 -5.17 13.28 12.48
N ALA A 4 -5.68 12.12 12.92
CA ALA A 4 -5.79 10.93 12.06
C ALA A 4 -6.66 11.19 10.82
N ARG A 5 -7.69 12.00 10.99
CA ARG A 5 -8.61 12.39 9.92
C ARG A 5 -7.96 13.23 8.81
N PRO A 6 -7.41 14.43 9.09
CA PRO A 6 -6.77 15.22 8.05
C PRO A 6 -5.57 14.49 7.43
N VAL A 7 -4.82 13.71 8.21
CA VAL A 7 -3.70 12.90 7.69
C VAL A 7 -4.22 11.82 6.73
N GLY A 8 -5.23 11.05 7.11
CA GLY A 8 -5.80 10.01 6.24
C GLY A 8 -6.34 10.58 4.93
N LEU A 9 -7.06 11.71 4.99
CA LEU A 9 -7.57 12.39 3.78
C LEU A 9 -6.45 12.93 2.89
N LEU A 10 -5.41 13.52 3.48
CA LEU A 10 -4.24 14.00 2.74
C LEU A 10 -3.51 12.85 2.04
N LEU A 11 -3.31 11.72 2.73
CA LEU A 11 -2.68 10.54 2.15
C LEU A 11 -3.53 9.93 1.04
N SER A 12 -4.86 9.88 1.20
CA SER A 12 -5.76 9.47 0.11
C SER A 12 -5.69 10.41 -1.09
N ALA A 13 -5.61 11.73 -0.88
CA ALA A 13 -5.47 12.69 -1.98
C ALA A 13 -4.11 12.55 -2.69
N ALA A 14 -3.02 12.37 -1.93
CA ALA A 14 -1.70 12.10 -2.49
C ALA A 14 -1.69 10.80 -3.32
N ALA A 15 -2.39 9.76 -2.85
CA ALA A 15 -2.58 8.51 -3.59
C ALA A 15 -3.31 8.71 -4.93
N VAL A 16 -4.36 9.54 -4.95
CA VAL A 16 -5.08 9.90 -6.19
C VAL A 16 -4.16 10.64 -7.17
N VAL A 17 -3.38 11.61 -6.70
CA VAL A 17 -2.42 12.34 -7.55
C VAL A 17 -1.37 11.40 -8.11
N LEU A 18 -0.86 10.49 -7.28
CA LEU A 18 0.14 9.50 -7.69
C LEU A 18 -0.41 8.52 -8.73
N TRP A 19 -1.66 8.08 -8.56
CA TRP A 19 -2.37 7.28 -9.55
C TRP A 19 -2.54 8.03 -10.88
N ALA A 20 -2.99 9.29 -10.84
CA ALA A 20 -3.17 10.11 -12.04
C ALA A 20 -1.85 10.35 -12.79
N TYR A 21 -0.76 10.59 -12.05
CA TYR A 21 0.57 10.71 -12.63
C TYR A 21 1.04 9.38 -13.22
N GLY A 22 0.82 8.27 -12.52
CA GLY A 22 1.11 6.93 -13.03
C GLY A 22 0.37 6.63 -14.33
N MET A 23 -0.92 6.97 -14.41
CA MET A 23 -1.77 6.79 -15.59
C MET A 23 -1.26 7.59 -16.80
N THR A 24 -0.84 8.83 -16.60
CA THR A 24 -0.63 9.79 -17.71
C THR A 24 0.84 10.02 -18.07
N ARG A 25 1.75 9.58 -17.21
CA ARG A 25 3.21 9.79 -17.36
C ARG A 25 3.99 8.49 -17.29
N TRP A 26 3.75 7.63 -16.30
CA TRP A 26 4.52 6.38 -16.20
C TRP A 26 4.04 5.31 -17.16
N GLN A 27 2.72 5.12 -17.24
CA GLN A 27 2.13 4.07 -18.07
C GLN A 27 2.57 4.18 -19.53
N PRO A 28 2.45 5.34 -20.23
CA PRO A 28 2.85 5.45 -21.63
C PRO A 28 4.33 5.16 -21.90
N LEU A 29 5.18 5.31 -20.88
CA LEU A 29 6.61 5.04 -21.01
C LEU A 29 6.92 3.54 -20.89
N THR A 30 6.08 2.77 -20.19
CA THR A 30 6.26 1.33 -19.92
C THR A 30 5.51 0.41 -20.87
N GLU A 31 4.78 0.96 -21.84
CA GLU A 31 4.00 0.18 -22.80
C GLU A 31 4.85 -0.31 -23.99
N PRO A 32 4.44 -1.40 -24.67
CA PRO A 32 5.17 -1.97 -25.80
C PRO A 32 5.34 -1.06 -27.02
N LEU A 33 4.67 0.09 -27.08
CA LEU A 33 4.83 1.10 -28.12
C LEU A 33 5.49 2.40 -27.61
N GLY A 34 5.85 2.43 -26.32
CA GLY A 34 6.48 3.58 -25.67
C GLY A 34 7.94 3.76 -26.05
N PRO A 35 8.56 4.89 -25.69
CA PRO A 35 9.96 5.22 -26.04
C PRO A 35 11.00 4.25 -25.44
N TRP A 36 10.60 3.39 -24.50
CA TRP A 36 11.46 2.35 -23.91
C TRP A 36 11.15 0.94 -24.42
N SER A 37 10.31 0.82 -25.45
CA SER A 37 9.78 -0.46 -25.92
C SER A 37 10.61 -1.20 -26.96
N GLU A 38 11.84 -0.73 -27.22
CA GLU A 38 12.66 -1.19 -28.32
C GLU A 38 13.12 -2.64 -28.14
N ASN A 39 12.28 -3.55 -28.64
CA ASN A 39 12.45 -4.98 -28.94
C ASN A 39 11.72 -5.98 -28.00
N LEU A 40 10.43 -6.16 -28.34
CA LEU A 40 9.47 -7.17 -27.87
C LEU A 40 8.91 -6.96 -26.45
N PRO A 41 7.60 -7.22 -26.22
CA PRO A 41 6.97 -7.15 -24.90
C PRO A 41 7.56 -8.26 -24.01
N GLY A 42 8.71 -7.98 -23.41
CA GLY A 42 9.40 -8.85 -22.46
C GLY A 42 8.72 -8.83 -21.09
N ASN A 43 9.22 -9.67 -20.17
CA ASN A 43 8.90 -9.56 -18.76
C ASN A 43 8.94 -8.09 -18.35
N ASN A 44 7.90 -7.66 -17.62
CA ASN A 44 7.81 -6.35 -16.95
C ASN A 44 7.23 -5.18 -17.77
N ALA A 45 6.76 -5.42 -19.00
CA ALA A 45 5.80 -4.51 -19.64
C ALA A 45 4.60 -4.35 -18.69
N TYR A 46 4.18 -3.10 -18.43
CA TYR A 46 3.11 -2.73 -17.47
C TYR A 46 3.47 -2.68 -15.98
N TRP A 47 4.74 -2.59 -15.56
CA TRP A 47 5.05 -2.32 -14.13
C TRP A 47 4.48 -1.00 -13.59
N ALA A 48 4.23 -0.01 -14.45
CA ALA A 48 3.49 1.19 -14.06
C ALA A 48 2.06 0.85 -13.57
N ARG A 49 1.42 -0.18 -14.14
CA ARG A 49 0.11 -0.69 -13.70
C ARG A 49 0.15 -1.17 -12.25
N ASP A 50 1.20 -1.87 -11.83
CA ASP A 50 1.32 -2.30 -10.44
C ASP A 50 1.45 -1.12 -9.48
N LEU A 51 2.26 -0.11 -9.81
CA LEU A 51 2.37 1.11 -9.00
C LEU A 51 1.04 1.89 -8.96
N ARG A 52 0.32 1.98 -10.09
CA ARG A 52 -1.02 2.57 -10.15
C ARG A 52 -2.00 1.82 -9.25
N PHE A 53 -2.03 0.49 -9.34
CA PHE A 53 -2.90 -0.35 -8.53
C PHE A 53 -2.59 -0.19 -7.03
N ILE A 54 -1.31 -0.13 -6.65
CA ILE A 54 -0.89 0.13 -5.28
C ILE A 54 -1.33 1.52 -4.81
N ALA A 55 -1.17 2.55 -5.64
CA ALA A 55 -1.66 3.89 -5.35
C ALA A 55 -3.17 3.90 -5.16
N ILE A 56 -3.93 3.20 -6.01
CA ILE A 56 -5.38 3.02 -5.84
C ILE A 56 -5.68 2.38 -4.49
N MET A 57 -4.94 1.35 -4.06
CA MET A 57 -5.13 0.71 -2.75
C MET A 57 -4.76 1.64 -1.59
N ALA A 58 -3.85 2.60 -1.77
CA ALA A 58 -3.56 3.59 -0.73
C ALA A 58 -4.74 4.56 -0.47
N VAL A 59 -5.61 4.81 -1.47
CA VAL A 59 -6.83 5.64 -1.33
C VAL A 59 -7.76 5.11 -0.21
N PRO A 60 -8.28 3.86 -0.27
CA PRO A 60 -9.14 3.33 0.78
C PRO A 60 -8.41 3.16 2.11
N LEU A 61 -7.10 2.87 2.13
CA LEU A 61 -6.35 2.78 3.39
C LEU A 61 -6.27 4.13 4.10
N GLY A 62 -6.04 5.22 3.35
CA GLY A 62 -6.10 6.59 3.88
C GLY A 62 -7.49 6.96 4.38
N LEU A 63 -8.57 6.52 3.72
CA LEU A 63 -9.94 6.72 4.19
C LEU A 63 -10.26 5.91 5.45
N VAL A 64 -9.77 4.67 5.56
CA VAL A 64 -9.89 3.86 6.78
C VAL A 64 -9.16 4.53 7.93
N LEU A 65 -7.96 5.08 7.69
CA LEU A 65 -7.24 5.91 8.67
C LEU A 65 -8.04 7.15 9.05
N ALA A 66 -8.63 7.85 8.06
CA ALA A 66 -9.40 9.06 8.30
C ALA A 66 -10.65 8.80 9.17
N GLY A 67 -11.29 7.66 8.92
CA GLY A 67 -12.40 7.10 9.69
C GLY A 67 -12.01 6.36 10.97
N ARG A 68 -10.72 6.33 11.33
CA ARG A 68 -10.20 5.65 12.54
C ARG A 68 -10.58 4.17 12.62
N GLY A 69 -10.64 3.50 11.48
CA GLY A 69 -11.01 2.09 11.37
C GLY A 69 -12.51 1.80 11.47
N GLN A 70 -13.38 2.80 11.54
CA GLN A 70 -14.82 2.57 11.66
C GLN A 70 -15.43 1.99 10.37
N LEU A 71 -16.32 1.00 10.50
CA LEU A 71 -17.01 0.36 9.37
C LEU A 71 -17.68 1.34 8.41
N ARG A 72 -18.23 2.44 8.95
CA ARG A 72 -18.92 3.46 8.16
C ARG A 72 -18.02 4.19 7.17
N TRP A 73 -16.72 4.22 7.44
CA TRP A 73 -15.71 4.70 6.50
C TRP A 73 -15.13 3.54 5.71
N SER A 74 -14.88 2.39 6.33
CA SER A 74 -14.26 1.24 5.68
C SER A 74 -15.09 0.69 4.52
N HIS A 75 -16.42 0.52 4.66
CA HIS A 75 -17.22 -0.04 3.57
C HIS A 75 -17.25 0.88 2.33
N PRO A 76 -17.57 2.18 2.46
CA PRO A 76 -17.56 3.07 1.31
C PRO A 76 -16.15 3.27 0.74
N ALA A 77 -15.10 3.22 1.58
CA ALA A 77 -13.72 3.26 1.11
C ALA A 77 -13.39 2.06 0.23
N VAL A 78 -13.71 0.83 0.67
CA VAL A 78 -13.48 -0.39 -0.12
C VAL A 78 -14.29 -0.35 -1.42
N ALA A 79 -15.56 0.08 -1.36
CA ALA A 79 -16.38 0.24 -2.55
C ALA A 79 -15.76 1.26 -3.52
N LEU A 80 -15.29 2.41 -3.01
CA LEU A 80 -14.59 3.41 -3.80
C LEU A 80 -13.34 2.80 -4.46
N GLY A 81 -12.53 2.04 -3.73
CA GLY A 81 -11.36 1.37 -4.27
C GLY A 81 -11.71 0.43 -5.42
N GLY A 82 -12.76 -0.37 -5.29
CA GLY A 82 -13.26 -1.22 -6.38
C GLY A 82 -13.74 -0.44 -7.60
N CYS A 83 -14.51 0.64 -7.39
CA CYS A 83 -14.90 1.55 -8.47
C CYS A 83 -13.69 2.21 -9.14
N TRP A 84 -12.64 2.51 -8.38
CA TRP A 84 -11.42 3.12 -8.89
C TRP A 84 -10.61 2.16 -9.74
N VAL A 85 -10.53 0.89 -9.37
CA VAL A 85 -9.91 -0.15 -10.20
C VAL A 85 -10.65 -0.30 -11.53
N ALA A 86 -11.99 -0.27 -11.51
CA ALA A 86 -12.77 -0.28 -12.76
C ALA A 86 -12.53 0.98 -13.61
N ALA A 87 -12.46 2.16 -12.96
CA ALA A 87 -12.15 3.42 -13.63
C ALA A 87 -10.73 3.42 -14.21
N ASP A 88 -9.75 2.86 -13.50
CA ASP A 88 -8.37 2.70 -13.96
C ASP A 88 -8.33 1.93 -15.28
N VAL A 89 -8.93 0.74 -15.34
CA VAL A 89 -8.99 -0.06 -16.57
C VAL A 89 -9.73 0.66 -17.71
N ALA A 90 -10.83 1.35 -17.41
CA ALA A 90 -11.60 2.08 -18.43
C ALA A 90 -10.85 3.31 -18.98
N ILE A 91 -10.10 4.00 -18.12
CA ILE A 91 -9.30 5.17 -18.48
C ILE A 91 -8.03 4.75 -19.22
N ASP A 92 -7.39 3.65 -18.81
CA ASP A 92 -6.22 3.08 -19.49
C ASP A 92 -6.50 2.85 -20.97
N ARG A 93 -7.71 2.34 -21.28
CA ARG A 93 -8.18 2.14 -22.66
C ARG A 93 -8.28 3.42 -23.49
N ALA A 94 -8.48 4.56 -22.86
CA ALA A 94 -8.53 5.85 -23.55
C ALA A 94 -7.13 6.43 -23.80
N ASP A 95 -6.08 5.78 -23.30
CA ASP A 95 -4.66 6.17 -23.39
C ASP A 95 -4.41 7.67 -23.16
N PRO A 96 -4.84 8.22 -22.01
CA PRO A 96 -4.65 9.63 -21.72
C PRO A 96 -3.18 9.91 -21.41
N SER A 97 -2.58 10.84 -22.15
CA SER A 97 -1.18 11.25 -21.92
C SER A 97 -1.03 12.76 -21.77
N GLY A 98 0.03 13.15 -21.05
CA GLY A 98 0.40 14.56 -20.89
C GLY A 98 -0.20 15.26 -19.67
N ILE A 99 0.25 16.50 -19.45
CA ILE A 99 0.02 17.28 -18.22
C ILE A 99 -1.47 17.60 -18.02
N GLU A 100 -2.18 17.96 -19.08
CA GLU A 100 -3.60 18.32 -19.02
C GLU A 100 -4.45 17.14 -18.50
N ALA A 101 -4.21 15.95 -19.04
CA ALA A 101 -4.84 14.73 -18.57
C ALA A 101 -4.49 14.43 -17.10
N THR A 102 -3.22 14.61 -16.70
CA THR A 102 -2.79 14.43 -15.30
C THR A 102 -3.60 15.33 -14.37
N VAL A 103 -3.70 16.63 -14.71
CA VAL A 103 -4.40 17.63 -13.89
C VAL A 103 -5.89 17.31 -13.83
N LEU A 104 -6.52 16.98 -14.96
CA LEU A 104 -7.95 16.64 -15.02
C LEU A 104 -8.27 15.41 -14.16
N LEU A 105 -7.51 14.33 -14.30
CA LEU A 105 -7.71 13.10 -13.51
C LEU A 105 -7.45 13.34 -12.02
N ALA A 106 -6.41 14.09 -11.67
CA ALA A 106 -6.11 14.42 -10.28
C ALA A 106 -7.22 15.28 -9.64
N VAL A 107 -7.70 16.31 -10.34
CA VAL A 107 -8.78 17.19 -9.86
C VAL A 107 -10.10 16.42 -9.75
N ALA A 108 -10.47 15.66 -10.78
CA ALA A 108 -11.69 14.86 -10.77
C ALA A 108 -11.66 13.82 -9.63
N GLY A 109 -10.54 13.10 -9.49
CA GLY A 109 -10.36 12.12 -8.45
C GLY A 109 -10.42 12.73 -7.04
N CYS A 110 -9.70 13.84 -6.80
CA CYS A 110 -9.76 14.56 -5.54
C CYS A 110 -11.17 15.11 -5.26
N GLY A 111 -11.91 15.52 -6.29
CA GLY A 111 -13.31 15.90 -6.22
C GLY A 111 -14.21 14.76 -5.71
N VAL A 112 -14.11 13.58 -6.32
CA VAL A 112 -14.85 12.37 -5.88
C VAL A 112 -14.51 12.02 -4.42
N LEU A 113 -13.22 12.03 -4.07
CA LEU A 113 -12.76 11.79 -2.70
C LEU A 113 -13.34 12.83 -1.73
N GLY A 114 -13.32 14.12 -2.09
CA GLY A 114 -13.85 15.22 -1.29
C GLY A 114 -15.36 15.12 -1.06
N VAL A 115 -16.12 14.77 -2.11
CA VAL A 115 -17.57 14.52 -2.01
C VAL A 115 -17.84 13.37 -1.03
N LEU A 116 -17.17 12.23 -1.21
CA LEU A 116 -17.33 11.08 -0.32
C LEU A 116 -16.98 11.44 1.13
N ALA A 117 -15.83 12.07 1.35
CA ALA A 117 -15.40 12.50 2.69
C ALA A 117 -16.44 13.44 3.32
N THR A 118 -16.98 14.39 2.57
CA THR A 118 -18.01 15.33 3.04
C THR A 118 -19.29 14.59 3.47
N VAL A 119 -19.76 13.64 2.67
CA VAL A 119 -20.93 12.81 3.00
C VAL A 119 -20.67 11.98 4.27
N LEU A 120 -19.50 11.36 4.39
CA LEU A 120 -19.13 10.58 5.57
C LEU A 120 -19.06 11.46 6.83
N LEU A 121 -18.47 12.65 6.72
CA LEU A 121 -18.38 13.60 7.83
C LEU A 121 -19.74 14.11 8.27
N TRP A 122 -20.63 14.39 7.32
CA TRP A 122 -21.99 14.78 7.62
C TRP A 122 -22.75 13.68 8.37
N ARG A 123 -22.61 12.41 7.95
CA ARG A 123 -23.22 11.23 8.61
C ARG A 123 -22.68 10.94 10.02
N GLU A 124 -21.53 11.51 10.38
CA GLU A 124 -20.92 11.36 11.71
C GLU A 124 -21.29 12.46 12.70
N ARG A 125 -21.97 13.53 12.27
CA ARG A 125 -22.35 14.63 13.16
C ARG A 125 -23.16 14.10 14.35
N GLY A 126 -22.75 14.50 15.57
CA GLY A 126 -23.42 14.14 16.82
C GLY A 126 -23.11 12.74 17.37
N ARG A 127 -22.15 12.01 16.80
CA ARG A 127 -21.81 10.64 17.27
C ARG A 127 -20.50 10.56 18.05
N PRO A 128 -20.41 9.66 19.04
CA PRO A 128 -19.18 9.45 19.78
C PRO A 128 -18.08 8.88 18.88
N LEU A 129 -16.87 9.39 19.07
CA LEU A 129 -15.70 9.01 18.28
C LEU A 129 -15.06 7.75 18.84
N ALA A 130 -15.45 6.58 18.33
CA ALA A 130 -14.77 5.32 18.62
C ALA A 130 -13.59 5.09 17.66
N THR A 131 -12.54 4.43 18.14
CA THR A 131 -11.39 4.01 17.32
C THR A 131 -11.37 2.49 17.24
N ASP A 132 -11.39 1.93 16.03
CA ASP A 132 -11.21 0.49 15.81
C ASP A 132 -9.72 0.20 15.62
N ARG A 133 -9.04 -0.11 16.73
CA ARG A 133 -7.60 -0.36 16.75
C ARG A 133 -7.22 -1.57 15.90
N LYS A 134 -8.04 -2.62 15.87
CA LYS A 134 -7.78 -3.83 15.07
C LYS A 134 -7.75 -3.50 13.59
N ARG A 135 -8.76 -2.78 13.08
CA ARG A 135 -8.75 -2.38 11.66
C ARG A 135 -7.57 -1.47 11.33
N LEU A 136 -7.24 -0.51 12.19
CA LEU A 136 -6.10 0.38 11.95
C LEU A 136 -4.75 -0.35 11.96
N THR A 137 -4.53 -1.30 12.88
CA THR A 137 -3.34 -2.16 12.83
C THR A 137 -3.33 -2.99 11.56
N GLY A 138 -4.47 -3.53 11.15
CA GLY A 138 -4.59 -4.29 9.90
C GLY A 138 -4.27 -3.45 8.66
N THR A 139 -4.79 -2.21 8.60
CA THR A 139 -4.44 -1.21 7.58
C THR A 139 -2.95 -0.93 7.57
N ALA A 140 -2.31 -0.82 8.74
CA ALA A 140 -0.88 -0.60 8.84
C ALA A 140 -0.07 -1.78 8.29
N CYS A 141 -0.46 -3.02 8.60
CA CYS A 141 0.18 -4.22 8.07
C CYS A 141 0.01 -4.34 6.56
N LEU A 142 -1.20 -4.08 6.04
CA LEU A 142 -1.48 -4.10 4.62
C LEU A 142 -0.66 -3.06 3.86
N ALA A 143 -0.62 -1.82 4.34
CA ALA A 143 0.23 -0.78 3.77
C ALA A 143 1.72 -1.16 3.83
N GLY A 144 2.18 -1.77 4.92
CA GLY A 144 3.56 -2.23 5.07
C GLY A 144 3.95 -3.32 4.07
N VAL A 145 3.05 -4.26 3.76
CA VAL A 145 3.32 -5.30 2.75
C VAL A 145 3.24 -4.74 1.33
N LEU A 146 2.26 -3.88 1.04
CA LEU A 146 2.20 -3.19 -0.26
C LEU A 146 3.44 -2.31 -0.50
N MET A 147 4.04 -1.77 0.57
CA MET A 147 5.28 -0.99 0.48
C MET A 147 6.44 -1.86 0.00
N LEU A 148 6.52 -3.11 0.47
CA LEU A 148 7.51 -4.08 0.00
C LEU A 148 7.34 -4.36 -1.48
N VAL A 149 6.11 -4.62 -1.92
CA VAL A 149 5.84 -4.79 -3.35
C VAL A 149 6.22 -3.54 -4.14
N ALA A 150 5.88 -2.35 -3.66
CA ALA A 150 6.23 -1.10 -4.33
C ALA A 150 7.75 -0.90 -4.47
N VAL A 151 8.54 -1.21 -3.42
CA VAL A 151 10.01 -1.07 -3.47
C VAL A 151 10.68 -2.16 -4.30
N GLY A 152 10.06 -3.34 -4.38
CA GLY A 152 10.51 -4.49 -5.16
C GLY A 152 10.19 -4.40 -6.66
N ILE A 153 9.28 -3.51 -7.09
CA ILE A 153 9.05 -3.24 -8.52
C ILE A 153 10.30 -2.57 -9.09
N GLU A 154 11.10 -3.32 -9.85
CA GLU A 154 12.36 -2.83 -10.43
C GLU A 154 12.06 -2.05 -11.72
N SER A 155 13.05 -1.74 -12.56
CA SER A 155 12.75 -1.45 -13.97
C SER A 155 13.40 -2.52 -14.85
N PRO A 156 12.78 -2.90 -15.98
CA PRO A 156 13.13 -4.13 -16.69
C PRO A 156 14.55 -4.06 -17.27
N THR A 157 14.97 -2.85 -17.64
CA THR A 157 16.26 -2.60 -18.30
C THR A 157 17.18 -1.68 -17.50
N ASP A 158 16.75 -1.24 -16.31
CA ASP A 158 17.37 -0.18 -15.49
C ASP A 158 17.50 1.18 -16.20
N ARG A 159 16.82 1.37 -17.33
CA ARG A 159 16.87 2.61 -18.13
C ARG A 159 15.67 3.52 -17.92
N GLU A 160 14.74 3.12 -17.05
CA GLU A 160 13.48 3.81 -16.79
C GLU A 160 13.52 4.53 -15.41
N PRO A 161 14.27 5.64 -15.25
CA PRO A 161 14.45 6.30 -13.96
C PRO A 161 13.13 6.79 -13.35
N GLU A 162 12.12 7.07 -14.16
CA GLU A 162 10.79 7.51 -13.73
C GLU A 162 10.04 6.40 -13.00
N LEU A 163 10.24 5.12 -13.38
CA LEU A 163 9.63 3.99 -12.67
C LEU A 163 10.28 3.82 -11.29
N ASN A 164 11.59 4.08 -11.19
CA ASN A 164 12.28 4.12 -9.90
C ASN A 164 11.75 5.23 -8.99
N GLN A 165 11.50 6.42 -9.55
CA GLN A 165 10.88 7.53 -8.81
C GLN A 165 9.45 7.17 -8.38
N GLY A 166 8.69 6.49 -9.23
CA GLY A 166 7.34 6.04 -8.89
C GLY A 166 7.29 5.01 -7.78
N ALA A 167 8.18 4.01 -7.83
CA ALA A 167 8.38 3.05 -6.74
C ALA A 167 8.71 3.74 -5.42
N LEU A 168 9.67 4.68 -5.44
CA LEU A 168 10.06 5.48 -4.28
C LEU A 168 8.88 6.28 -3.69
N ALA A 169 8.16 7.02 -4.54
CA ALA A 169 7.03 7.85 -4.12
C ALA A 169 5.88 7.00 -3.54
N THR A 170 5.59 5.85 -4.18
CA THR A 170 4.55 4.92 -3.76
C THR A 170 4.91 4.24 -2.43
N ALA A 171 6.15 3.76 -2.29
CA ALA A 171 6.65 3.19 -1.05
C ALA A 171 6.64 4.21 0.09
N ALA A 172 7.09 5.46 -0.16
CA ALA A 172 7.08 6.53 0.84
C ALA A 172 5.66 6.88 1.32
N LEU A 173 4.70 6.95 0.40
CA LEU A 173 3.28 7.13 0.71
C LEU A 173 2.78 6.00 1.62
N LEU A 174 3.10 4.76 1.30
CA LEU A 174 2.68 3.60 2.08
C LEU A 174 3.36 3.50 3.44
N VAL A 175 4.62 3.94 3.58
CA VAL A 175 5.27 4.12 4.89
C VAL A 175 4.47 5.11 5.73
N ALA A 176 4.07 6.24 5.16
CA ALA A 176 3.27 7.24 5.86
C ALA A 176 1.89 6.69 6.28
N VAL A 177 1.22 5.93 5.40
CA VAL A 177 -0.04 5.24 5.72
C VAL A 177 0.17 4.21 6.84
N ALA A 178 1.21 3.38 6.74
CA ALA A 178 1.50 2.32 7.70
C ALA A 178 1.77 2.88 9.10
N VAL A 179 2.70 3.83 9.20
CA VAL A 179 3.06 4.47 10.48
C VAL A 179 1.89 5.30 11.02
N GLY A 180 1.19 6.03 10.15
CA GLY A 180 0.01 6.82 10.52
C GLY A 180 -1.12 5.96 11.09
N ALA A 181 -1.41 4.82 10.46
CA ALA A 181 -2.40 3.86 10.92
C ALA A 181 -1.96 3.14 12.21
N ALA A 182 -0.69 2.75 12.33
CA ALA A 182 -0.17 2.13 13.55
C ALA A 182 -0.21 3.09 14.75
N LEU A 183 0.18 4.35 14.55
CA LEU A 183 0.09 5.39 15.58
C LEU A 183 -1.37 5.69 15.92
N ALA A 184 -2.29 5.67 14.94
CA ALA A 184 -3.72 5.81 15.16
C ALA A 184 -4.33 4.64 15.94
N ALA A 185 -3.77 3.44 15.80
CA ALA A 185 -4.16 2.25 16.54
C ALA A 185 -3.60 2.20 17.97
N ALA A 186 -2.65 3.07 18.33
CA ALA A 186 -2.05 3.10 19.66
C ALA A 186 -3.11 3.35 20.76
N PRO A 187 -3.02 2.69 21.94
CA PRO A 187 -3.94 2.88 23.05
C PRO A 187 -3.86 4.28 23.66
N ALA A 188 -2.65 4.87 23.68
CA ALA A 188 -2.41 6.21 24.17
C ALA A 188 -1.32 6.90 23.34
N ARG A 189 -1.46 8.21 23.15
CA ARG A 189 -0.46 9.02 22.48
C ARG A 189 0.53 9.55 23.51
N THR A 190 1.64 8.84 23.68
CA THR A 190 2.76 9.28 24.52
C THR A 190 3.85 9.92 23.67
N ARG A 191 4.70 10.77 24.27
CA ARG A 191 5.88 11.35 23.58
C ARG A 191 6.78 10.24 23.03
N ALA A 192 6.95 9.15 23.78
CA ALA A 192 7.72 7.98 23.35
C ALA A 192 7.16 7.35 22.05
N ARG A 193 5.84 7.18 21.92
CA ARG A 193 5.24 6.62 20.68
C ARG A 193 5.32 7.57 19.51
N VAL A 194 5.24 8.89 19.74
CA VAL A 194 5.45 9.88 18.69
C VAL A 194 6.91 9.87 18.22
N GLY A 195 7.87 9.84 19.15
CA GLY A 195 9.29 9.70 18.82
C GLY A 195 9.59 8.41 18.07
N LEU A 196 9.01 7.28 18.50
CA LEU A 196 9.12 6.00 17.81
C LEU A 196 8.52 6.05 16.39
N ALA A 197 7.36 6.69 16.21
CA ALA A 197 6.75 6.83 14.91
C ALA A 197 7.63 7.66 13.96
N LEU A 198 8.17 8.79 14.43
CA LEU A 198 9.10 9.60 13.65
C LEU A 198 10.38 8.83 13.29
N GLY A 199 10.99 8.15 14.27
CA GLY A 199 12.18 7.33 14.04
C GLY A 199 11.91 6.20 13.05
N LEU A 200 10.77 5.50 13.18
CA LEU A 200 10.36 4.45 12.27
C LEU A 200 10.13 4.97 10.85
N THR A 201 9.47 6.13 10.70
CA THR A 201 9.30 6.77 9.39
C THR A 201 10.64 7.09 8.75
N VAL A 202 11.57 7.71 9.48
CA VAL A 202 12.90 8.04 8.95
C VAL A 202 13.67 6.78 8.55
N VAL A 203 13.74 5.78 9.43
CA VAL A 203 14.42 4.51 9.15
C VAL A 203 13.81 3.79 7.96
N ALA A 204 12.47 3.75 7.86
CA ALA A 204 11.80 3.11 6.75
C ALA A 204 12.06 3.84 5.42
N LEU A 205 11.99 5.18 5.39
CA LEU A 205 12.27 5.95 4.16
C LEU A 205 13.73 5.82 3.72
N LEU A 206 14.68 5.84 4.66
CA LEU A 206 16.09 5.56 4.36
C LEU A 206 16.27 4.13 3.86
N GLY A 207 15.61 3.16 4.49
CA GLY A 207 15.63 1.76 4.06
C GLY A 207 15.05 1.56 2.66
N VAL A 208 13.96 2.24 2.32
CA VAL A 208 13.44 2.28 0.94
C VAL A 208 14.53 2.80 -0.01
N GLY A 209 15.16 3.93 0.31
CA GLY A 209 16.26 4.48 -0.50
C GLY A 209 17.43 3.50 -0.66
N LEU A 210 17.83 2.80 0.40
CA LEU A 210 18.89 1.79 0.39
C LEU A 210 18.54 0.58 -0.47
N VAL A 211 17.32 0.06 -0.35
CA VAL A 211 16.83 -1.05 -1.20
C VAL A 211 16.89 -0.63 -2.66
N ARG A 212 16.45 0.59 -2.99
CA ARG A 212 16.45 1.10 -4.37
C ARG A 212 17.85 1.42 -4.89
N ALA A 213 18.80 1.74 -4.01
CA ALA A 213 20.21 1.92 -4.37
C ALA A 213 20.95 0.59 -4.62
N ALA A 214 20.43 -0.54 -4.10
CA ALA A 214 20.99 -1.85 -4.39
C ALA A 214 20.72 -2.25 -5.85
N ALA A 215 21.64 -3.03 -6.41
CA ALA A 215 21.51 -3.56 -7.77
C ALA A 215 20.27 -4.45 -7.89
N PRO A 216 19.58 -4.44 -9.04
CA PRO A 216 18.49 -5.36 -9.33
C PRO A 216 18.87 -6.82 -9.08
N GLY A 217 17.90 -7.64 -8.70
CA GLY A 217 18.12 -9.05 -8.34
C GLY A 217 18.84 -9.29 -7.00
N THR A 218 19.44 -8.26 -6.38
CA THR A 218 20.06 -8.37 -5.04
C THR A 218 19.20 -7.76 -3.92
N ARG A 219 18.01 -7.25 -4.27
CA ARG A 219 17.14 -6.49 -3.36
C ARG A 219 16.36 -7.32 -2.35
N LEU A 220 16.26 -8.64 -2.53
CA LEU A 220 15.41 -9.50 -1.70
C LEU A 220 15.74 -9.41 -0.20
N LEU A 221 17.03 -9.51 0.16
CA LEU A 221 17.47 -9.45 1.55
C LEU A 221 17.24 -8.07 2.20
N PRO A 222 17.68 -6.94 1.60
CA PRO A 222 17.41 -5.63 2.19
C PRO A 222 15.90 -5.30 2.20
N GLU A 223 15.13 -5.77 1.22
CA GLU A 223 13.66 -5.64 1.21
C GLU A 223 13.03 -6.42 2.38
N ALA A 224 13.40 -7.68 2.59
CA ALA A 224 12.92 -8.48 3.71
C ALA A 224 13.28 -7.85 5.06
N ALA A 225 14.50 -7.32 5.20
CA ALA A 225 14.93 -6.61 6.40
C ALA A 225 14.10 -5.33 6.65
N LEU A 226 13.86 -4.54 5.60
CA LEU A 226 13.00 -3.36 5.66
C LEU A 226 11.57 -3.73 6.10
N GLY A 227 11.00 -4.79 5.52
CA GLY A 227 9.68 -5.32 5.88
C GLY A 227 9.60 -5.74 7.34
N ALA A 228 10.61 -6.47 7.81
CA ALA A 228 10.72 -6.87 9.21
C ALA A 228 10.76 -5.64 10.14
N VAL A 229 11.60 -4.65 9.83
CA VAL A 229 11.71 -3.41 10.62
C VAL A 229 10.38 -2.67 10.66
N LEU A 230 9.76 -2.43 9.50
CA LEU A 230 8.52 -1.67 9.42
C LEU A 230 7.38 -2.36 10.16
N LEU A 231 7.12 -3.65 9.88
CA LEU A 231 6.01 -4.38 10.48
C LEU A 231 6.22 -4.64 11.97
N THR A 232 7.46 -4.89 12.42
CA THR A 232 7.77 -4.94 13.85
C THR A 232 7.50 -3.60 14.51
N GLY A 233 7.95 -2.50 13.89
CA GLY A 233 7.69 -1.14 14.35
C GLY A 233 6.19 -0.82 14.43
N VAL A 234 5.40 -1.29 13.47
CA VAL A 234 3.91 -1.22 13.50
C VAL A 234 3.36 -1.91 14.74
N THR A 235 3.83 -3.11 15.09
CA THR A 235 3.36 -3.78 16.33
C THR A 235 3.78 -3.04 17.58
N LEU A 236 5.02 -2.54 17.65
CA LEU A 236 5.50 -1.72 18.78
C LEU A 236 4.65 -0.45 18.96
N LEU A 237 4.23 0.18 17.87
CA LEU A 237 3.39 1.37 17.88
C LEU A 237 1.92 1.10 18.18
N ALA A 238 1.35 -0.02 17.72
CA ALA A 238 -0.09 -0.27 17.79
C ALA A 238 -0.53 -1.07 19.02
N TRP A 239 0.32 -1.98 19.50
CA TRP A 239 -0.03 -2.90 20.58
C TRP A 239 0.06 -2.25 21.97
N ASP A 240 -0.55 -2.91 22.96
CA ASP A 240 -0.57 -2.46 24.35
C ASP A 240 0.81 -2.56 25.03
N TRP A 241 1.13 -1.57 25.86
CA TRP A 241 2.32 -1.54 26.72
C TRP A 241 1.87 -1.60 28.19
N PRO A 242 1.47 -2.76 28.72
CA PRO A 242 1.06 -2.87 30.12
C PRO A 242 2.21 -2.43 31.03
N GLY A 243 1.92 -1.55 31.99
CA GLY A 243 2.95 -0.94 32.86
C GLY A 243 3.89 0.05 32.14
N GLY A 244 3.53 0.51 30.95
CA GLY A 244 4.31 1.50 30.18
C GLY A 244 5.52 0.94 29.43
N ARG A 245 5.71 -0.40 29.44
CA ARG A 245 6.82 -1.07 28.75
C ARG A 245 6.32 -2.09 27.71
N PRO A 246 7.04 -2.31 26.61
CA PRO A 246 6.71 -3.36 25.64
C PRO A 246 6.92 -4.75 26.26
N ILE A 247 6.04 -5.71 25.94
CA ILE A 247 6.28 -7.11 26.29
C ILE A 247 7.17 -7.72 25.20
N TRP A 248 8.49 -7.69 25.41
CA TRP A 248 9.48 -7.99 24.38
C TRP A 248 9.31 -9.33 23.68
N TRP A 249 8.89 -10.40 24.38
CA TRP A 249 8.62 -11.70 23.75
C TRP A 249 7.55 -11.63 22.65
N HIS A 250 6.45 -10.92 22.88
CA HIS A 250 5.39 -10.78 21.88
C HIS A 250 5.88 -10.01 20.65
N HIS A 251 6.73 -9.00 20.85
CA HIS A 251 7.34 -8.25 19.75
C HIS A 251 8.44 -9.04 19.03
N ALA A 252 9.16 -9.92 19.73
CA ALA A 252 10.12 -10.84 19.11
C ALA A 252 9.41 -11.85 18.21
N LEU A 253 8.28 -12.41 18.66
CA LEU A 253 7.43 -13.27 17.83
C LEU A 253 6.84 -12.51 16.64
N ALA A 254 6.35 -11.28 16.87
CA ALA A 254 5.87 -10.42 15.80
C ALA A 254 6.97 -10.10 14.79
N ALA A 255 8.22 -9.91 15.24
CA ALA A 255 9.36 -9.68 14.37
C ALA A 255 9.70 -10.92 13.53
N LEU A 256 9.64 -12.12 14.11
CA LEU A 256 9.81 -13.37 13.36
C LEU A 256 8.71 -13.52 12.29
N ILE A 257 7.46 -13.26 12.66
CA ILE A 257 6.32 -13.27 11.72
C ILE A 257 6.49 -12.19 10.64
N ALA A 258 6.95 -11.00 10.99
CA ALA A 258 7.19 -9.90 10.06
C ALA A 258 8.34 -10.18 9.09
N LEU A 259 9.36 -10.93 9.51
CA LEU A 259 10.50 -11.30 8.67
C LEU A 259 10.13 -12.37 7.64
N VAL A 260 9.40 -13.41 8.06
CA VAL A 260 9.13 -14.58 7.23
C VAL A 260 7.76 -14.52 6.56
N GLY A 261 6.76 -13.96 7.25
CA GLY A 261 5.36 -13.97 6.86
C GLY A 261 5.08 -13.34 5.49
N PRO A 262 5.53 -12.09 5.20
CA PRO A 262 5.29 -11.47 3.91
C PRO A 262 5.81 -12.30 2.74
N LEU A 263 7.03 -12.82 2.83
CA LEU A 263 7.63 -13.67 1.79
C LEU A 263 6.88 -14.98 1.61
N VAL A 264 6.56 -15.68 2.72
CA VAL A 264 5.80 -16.94 2.67
C VAL A 264 4.43 -16.72 2.05
N PHE A 265 3.71 -15.67 2.44
CA PHE A 265 2.40 -15.39 1.85
C PHE A 265 2.49 -14.92 0.41
N LEU A 266 3.50 -14.14 0.03
CA LEU A 266 3.70 -13.73 -1.36
C LEU A 266 3.91 -14.96 -2.24
N VAL A 267 4.81 -15.87 -1.86
CA VAL A 267 5.07 -17.11 -2.61
C VAL A 267 3.82 -18.01 -2.63
N ALA A 268 3.21 -18.24 -1.47
CA ALA A 268 2.04 -19.12 -1.35
C ALA A 268 0.81 -18.62 -2.11
N ILE A 269 0.71 -17.31 -2.36
CA ILE A 269 -0.40 -16.69 -3.12
C ILE A 269 -0.03 -16.53 -4.60
N ALA A 270 1.21 -16.15 -4.90
CA ALA A 270 1.69 -15.98 -6.27
C ALA A 270 1.60 -17.28 -7.05
N VAL A 271 2.05 -18.41 -6.47
CA VAL A 271 2.08 -19.71 -7.17
C VAL A 271 0.68 -20.15 -7.63
N PRO A 272 -0.35 -20.23 -6.77
CA PRO A 272 -1.69 -20.60 -7.22
C PRO A 272 -2.29 -19.59 -8.21
N ILE A 273 -2.13 -18.28 -8.01
CA ILE A 273 -2.73 -17.30 -8.91
C ILE A 273 -2.08 -17.34 -10.28
N MET A 274 -0.75 -17.41 -10.36
CA MET A 274 -0.05 -17.54 -11.65
C MET A 274 -0.45 -18.81 -12.41
N LEU A 275 -0.73 -19.91 -11.70
CA LEU A 275 -1.12 -21.19 -12.33
C LEU A 275 -2.60 -21.27 -12.70
N LEU A 276 -3.49 -20.60 -11.95
CA LEU A 276 -4.93 -20.85 -12.03
C LEU A 276 -5.73 -19.65 -12.56
N LEU A 277 -5.22 -18.43 -12.45
CA LEU A 277 -5.98 -17.21 -12.71
C LEU A 277 -5.10 -16.16 -13.43
N PRO A 278 -5.23 -15.99 -14.76
CA PRO A 278 -4.45 -15.03 -15.53
C PRO A 278 -4.98 -13.59 -15.35
N ILE A 279 -4.99 -13.10 -14.11
CA ILE A 279 -5.60 -11.81 -13.75
C ILE A 279 -4.88 -10.65 -14.45
N GLY A 280 -3.54 -10.64 -14.47
CA GLY A 280 -2.76 -9.60 -15.18
C GLY A 280 -3.15 -9.52 -16.65
N ALA A 281 -3.10 -10.64 -17.36
CA ALA A 281 -3.53 -10.73 -18.77
C ALA A 281 -5.00 -10.31 -18.98
N THR A 282 -5.89 -10.59 -18.03
CA THR A 282 -7.29 -10.17 -18.10
C THR A 282 -7.41 -8.65 -18.02
N PHE A 283 -6.66 -8.01 -17.11
CA PHE A 283 -6.59 -6.55 -17.00
C PHE A 283 -5.99 -5.90 -18.26
N THR A 284 -4.89 -6.46 -18.79
CA THR A 284 -4.28 -6.03 -20.06
C THR A 284 -5.29 -6.06 -21.19
N ALA A 285 -6.01 -7.18 -21.34
CA ALA A 285 -7.00 -7.35 -22.40
C ALA A 285 -8.21 -6.40 -22.25
N LEU A 286 -8.71 -6.21 -21.02
CA LEU A 286 -9.82 -5.29 -20.76
C LEU A 286 -9.44 -3.83 -21.05
N ALA A 287 -8.21 -3.44 -20.74
CA ALA A 287 -7.64 -2.15 -21.09
C ALA A 287 -7.41 -1.99 -22.60
N GLY A 288 -7.44 -3.07 -23.38
CA GLY A 288 -7.18 -3.04 -24.83
C GLY A 288 -5.69 -2.96 -25.18
N ASN A 289 -4.82 -3.23 -24.20
CA ASN A 289 -3.37 -3.21 -24.37
C ASN A 289 -2.88 -4.50 -25.05
N SER A 290 -1.69 -4.43 -25.64
CA SER A 290 -1.11 -5.58 -26.34
C SER A 290 -0.77 -6.71 -25.37
N PRO A 291 -1.07 -7.98 -25.70
CA PRO A 291 -0.72 -9.09 -24.83
C PRO A 291 0.80 -9.22 -24.71
N ILE A 292 1.28 -9.62 -23.54
CA ILE A 292 2.68 -10.00 -23.32
C ILE A 292 2.95 -11.34 -24.00
N ASN A 293 4.19 -11.55 -24.47
CA ASN A 293 4.62 -12.82 -25.07
C ASN A 293 4.41 -13.99 -24.09
N ALA A 294 4.02 -15.17 -24.57
CA ALA A 294 3.78 -16.37 -23.76
C ALA A 294 5.03 -16.92 -23.05
N ALA A 295 6.22 -16.47 -23.44
CA ALA A 295 7.48 -16.76 -22.75
C ALA A 295 7.68 -15.92 -21.46
N ASP A 296 6.88 -14.87 -21.29
CA ASP A 296 6.93 -13.93 -20.18
C ASP A 296 5.64 -13.99 -19.35
N SER A 297 5.66 -13.43 -18.14
CA SER A 297 4.51 -13.50 -17.22
C SER A 297 3.83 -12.15 -17.04
N ASP A 298 2.58 -12.03 -17.50
CA ASP A 298 1.69 -10.89 -17.24
C ASP A 298 1.05 -11.02 -15.85
N VAL A 299 1.80 -10.58 -14.84
CA VAL A 299 1.47 -10.73 -13.42
C VAL A 299 1.12 -9.38 -12.80
N LEU A 300 0.17 -9.39 -11.87
CA LEU A 300 -0.18 -8.24 -11.04
C LEU A 300 0.37 -8.46 -9.61
N LEU A 301 1.65 -8.17 -9.40
CA LEU A 301 2.35 -8.38 -8.12
C LEU A 301 1.68 -7.61 -6.96
N SER A 302 1.11 -6.45 -7.26
CA SER A 302 0.35 -5.62 -6.33
C SER A 302 -0.88 -6.33 -5.76
N LEU A 303 -1.52 -7.22 -6.53
CA LEU A 303 -2.61 -8.06 -6.03
C LEU A 303 -2.09 -9.12 -5.06
N PHE A 304 -0.92 -9.70 -5.31
CA PHE A 304 -0.28 -10.62 -4.37
C PHE A 304 0.05 -9.90 -3.08
N GLY A 305 0.66 -8.71 -3.18
CA GLY A 305 0.91 -7.82 -2.05
C GLY A 305 -0.34 -7.49 -1.25
N LEU A 306 -1.46 -7.20 -1.93
CA LEU A 306 -2.74 -6.94 -1.30
C LEU A 306 -3.21 -8.14 -0.46
N LEU A 307 -3.23 -9.33 -1.06
CA LEU A 307 -3.70 -10.55 -0.39
C LEU A 307 -2.74 -10.99 0.73
N SER A 308 -1.43 -10.90 0.52
CA SER A 308 -0.42 -11.16 1.54
C SER A 308 -0.51 -10.16 2.69
N GLY A 309 -0.74 -8.88 2.39
CA GLY A 309 -0.97 -7.85 3.40
C GLY A 309 -2.25 -8.08 4.21
N LEU A 310 -3.32 -8.57 3.57
CA LEU A 310 -4.53 -8.99 4.26
C LEU A 310 -4.26 -10.20 5.17
N ALA A 311 -3.52 -11.21 4.71
CA ALA A 311 -3.12 -12.34 5.53
C ALA A 311 -2.28 -11.90 6.75
N MET A 312 -1.30 -11.02 6.53
CA MET A 312 -0.49 -10.41 7.60
C MET A 312 -1.35 -9.60 8.58
N SER A 313 -2.38 -8.91 8.08
CA SER A 313 -3.34 -8.21 8.93
C SER A 313 -4.06 -9.18 9.88
N LEU A 314 -4.44 -10.38 9.43
CA LEU A 314 -5.11 -11.37 10.29
C LEU A 314 -4.21 -11.88 11.42
N LEU A 315 -2.90 -11.98 11.16
CA LEU A 315 -1.91 -12.40 12.14
C LEU A 315 -1.59 -11.29 13.16
N LEU A 316 -1.34 -10.06 12.68
CA LEU A 316 -0.75 -9.00 13.49
C LEU A 316 -1.77 -7.96 14.02
N ALA A 317 -3.01 -7.95 13.52
CA ALA A 317 -4.05 -7.02 13.97
C ALA A 317 -4.72 -7.43 15.30
N ARG A 318 -3.96 -8.00 16.23
CA ARG A 318 -4.41 -8.34 17.58
C ARG A 318 -3.70 -7.45 18.60
N PRO A 319 -4.12 -6.18 18.73
CA PRO A 319 -3.41 -5.20 19.56
C PRO A 319 -3.55 -5.44 21.07
N ARG A 320 -4.48 -6.31 21.48
CA ARG A 320 -4.69 -6.69 22.88
C ARG A 320 -3.89 -7.95 23.19
N VAL A 321 -3.02 -7.85 24.19
CA VAL A 321 -2.59 -9.03 24.92
C VAL A 321 -3.76 -9.41 25.80
N GLU A 322 -4.53 -10.42 25.41
CA GLU A 322 -5.42 -11.10 26.34
C GLU A 322 -4.51 -11.74 27.40
N ASP A 323 -4.35 -11.03 28.51
CA ASP A 323 -3.62 -11.54 29.65
C ASP A 323 -4.42 -12.71 30.20
N ARG A 324 -4.13 -13.93 29.72
CA ARG A 324 -4.76 -15.20 30.15
C ARG A 324 -4.66 -15.43 31.66
N ARG A 325 -4.00 -14.54 32.40
CA ARG A 325 -3.97 -14.49 33.87
C ARG A 325 -5.28 -14.00 34.50
N GLN A 326 -6.24 -13.47 33.73
CA GLN A 326 -7.60 -13.18 34.23
C GLN A 326 -8.58 -14.36 34.12
N LEU A 327 -8.13 -15.51 33.59
CA LEU A 327 -8.92 -16.76 33.50
C LEU A 327 -8.42 -17.82 34.52
N ARG A 328 -7.70 -17.41 35.56
CA ARG A 328 -7.30 -18.27 36.68
C ARG A 328 -7.75 -17.67 38.00
#